data_AF-A0A9P1DBY2-F1
#
_entry.id   AF-A0A9P1DBY2-F1
#
_cell.length_a   1.000
_cell.length_b   1.000
_cell.length_c   1.000
_cell.angle_alpha   90.00
_cell.angle_beta   90.00
_cell.angle_gamma   90.00
#
_symmetry.space_group_name_H-M   'P 1'
#
loop_
_entity.id
_entity.type
_entity.pdbx_description
1 polymer ?
#
loop_
_entity_poly.entity_id
_entity_poly.type
_entity_poly.pdbx_seq_one_letter_code
_entity_poly.pdbx_strand_id
1 'polypeptide(L)'
;MASKRLAVTKAELEDVNVALKKESSYLGICGSDLSRYAAQLEEKERLLMQIVELQVHLKAAAPPPGPPANFDRCSLPKVVQHMLDYEAVPTECIKALRALASLAYKDVNEVASHRTGMAQLLRLVQLHPDEDQLQLAAMKCLCHLAFENDIARRELSDRNVLDALMAARQSSALDVRKVADEATARIIAAEAQSTTAGRAGAKALLHIFRAEAQARGKQIPTSLREILKLLSEELVDVGFLAECFIEAAPSGTEEGVGWLSLLVDLIGQNPALVCPGAAAATTSLMDAFPRSLPIQSQGVAALTALAASRGGPKVVADAKGVKSVESAHGSIGLEDAELQTSCINFLVSALDWPLDIQDLCDVDYPRVVSVIKEAMQRHLDVVSLQVAALCGLAKIVEVLSVAAEMKAAGTEGLIKTVLAHHREQKQVWTWGRILLDNMGLDRNWTLRDK
;
A
#
# COMPACT_ATOMS: atom_id res chain seq x y z
N MET A 1 -19.83 3.59 18.07
CA MET A 1 -18.93 2.42 18.24
C MET A 1 -17.81 2.66 19.25
N ALA A 2 -17.12 3.82 19.21
CA ALA A 2 -15.97 4.12 20.08
C ALA A 2 -16.32 4.12 21.58
N SER A 3 -17.46 4.69 22.00
CA SER A 3 -17.88 4.69 23.41
C SER A 3 -18.07 3.27 23.98
N LYS A 4 -18.59 2.32 23.18
CA LYS A 4 -18.72 0.91 23.58
C LYS A 4 -17.34 0.26 23.73
N ARG A 5 -16.42 0.51 22.79
CA ARG A 5 -15.03 0.03 22.86
C ARG A 5 -14.27 0.62 24.06
N LEU A 6 -14.51 1.89 24.38
CA LEU A 6 -13.94 2.55 25.55
C LEU A 6 -14.43 1.89 26.84
N ALA A 7 -15.73 1.61 26.96
CA ALA A 7 -16.28 0.92 28.12
C ALA A 7 -15.67 -0.48 28.30
N VAL A 8 -15.51 -1.25 27.22
CA VAL A 8 -14.85 -2.57 27.27
C VAL A 8 -13.38 -2.45 27.69
N THR A 9 -12.64 -1.50 27.11
CA THR A 9 -11.22 -1.28 27.44
C THR A 9 -11.02 -0.88 28.90
N LYS A 10 -11.91 -0.04 29.44
CA LYS A 10 -11.89 0.36 30.87
C LYS A 10 -12.12 -0.83 31.81
N ALA A 11 -13.10 -1.67 31.51
CA ALA A 11 -13.38 -2.86 32.31
C ALA A 11 -12.20 -3.85 32.28
N GLU A 12 -11.62 -4.08 31.09
CA GLU A 12 -10.47 -4.95 30.92
C GLU A 12 -9.23 -4.41 31.67
N LEU A 13 -8.96 -3.10 31.58
CA LEU A 13 -7.87 -2.46 32.31
C LEU A 13 -8.07 -2.55 33.84
N GLU A 14 -9.31 -2.46 34.32
CA GLU A 14 -9.63 -2.66 35.74
C GLU A 14 -9.31 -4.09 36.20
N ASP A 15 -9.72 -5.10 35.43
CA ASP A 15 -9.42 -6.51 35.72
C ASP A 15 -7.90 -6.78 35.73
N VAL A 16 -7.17 -6.24 34.75
CA VAL A 16 -5.70 -6.36 34.67
C VAL A 16 -5.02 -5.70 35.87
N ASN A 17 -5.49 -4.52 36.29
CA ASN A 17 -4.98 -3.83 37.46
C ASN A 17 -5.27 -4.58 38.77
N VAL A 18 -6.42 -5.24 38.89
CA VAL A 18 -6.72 -6.14 40.02
C VAL A 18 -5.77 -7.35 40.02
N ALA A 19 -5.52 -7.94 38.85
CA ALA A 19 -4.61 -9.07 38.73
C ALA A 19 -3.17 -8.70 39.13
N LEU A 20 -2.67 -7.54 38.67
CA LEU A 20 -1.37 -6.99 39.05
C LEU A 20 -1.24 -6.77 40.56
N LYS A 21 -2.24 -6.15 41.20
CA LYS A 21 -2.25 -5.91 42.66
C LYS A 21 -2.22 -7.19 43.49
N LYS A 22 -2.79 -8.28 42.97
CA LYS A 22 -2.84 -9.58 43.63
C LYS A 22 -1.67 -10.49 43.26
N GLU A 23 -0.72 -10.02 42.44
CA GLU A 23 0.36 -10.83 41.87
C GLU A 23 -0.17 -12.11 41.17
N SER A 24 -1.35 -12.00 40.54
CA SER A 24 -2.04 -13.10 39.86
C SER A 24 -1.99 -12.93 38.34
N SER A 25 -2.30 -13.99 37.60
CA SER A 25 -2.33 -13.93 36.12
C SER A 25 -3.69 -13.45 35.60
N TYR A 26 -3.68 -12.67 34.51
CA TYR A 26 -4.87 -12.38 33.69
C TYR A 26 -4.72 -13.10 32.34
N LEU A 27 -5.64 -14.01 32.01
CA LEU A 27 -5.60 -14.82 30.78
C LEU A 27 -4.24 -15.53 30.57
N GLY A 28 -3.60 -15.98 31.64
CA GLY A 28 -2.29 -16.64 31.60
C GLY A 28 -1.08 -15.71 31.49
N ILE A 29 -1.29 -14.39 31.39
CA ILE A 29 -0.22 -13.38 31.40
C ILE A 29 0.08 -12.99 32.85
N CYS A 30 1.35 -12.97 33.25
CA CYS A 30 1.78 -12.60 34.61
C CYS A 30 3.05 -11.73 34.60
N GLY A 31 3.41 -11.18 35.76
CA GLY A 31 4.67 -10.46 35.96
C GLY A 31 4.85 -9.23 35.06
N SER A 32 6.03 -9.12 34.45
CA SER A 32 6.41 -8.00 33.58
C SER A 32 5.55 -7.90 32.32
N ASP A 33 5.12 -9.04 31.78
CA ASP A 33 4.30 -9.06 30.57
C ASP A 33 2.90 -8.52 30.84
N LEU A 34 2.34 -8.82 32.02
CA LEU A 34 1.05 -8.27 32.45
C LEU A 34 1.13 -6.76 32.66
N SER A 35 2.27 -6.27 33.18
CA SER A 35 2.52 -4.82 33.34
C SER A 35 2.62 -4.11 31.99
N ARG A 36 3.30 -4.73 31.00
CA ARG A 36 3.37 -4.22 29.63
C ARG A 36 2.00 -4.18 28.98
N TYR A 37 1.18 -5.21 29.21
CA TYR A 37 -0.19 -5.26 28.70
C TYR A 37 -1.07 -4.15 29.29
N ALA A 38 -0.95 -3.87 30.59
CA ALA A 38 -1.66 -2.77 31.24
C ALA A 38 -1.31 -1.42 30.59
N ALA A 39 -0.03 -1.13 30.34
CA ALA A 39 0.40 0.10 29.68
C ALA A 39 -0.16 0.24 28.25
N GLN A 40 -0.29 -0.88 27.51
CA GLN A 40 -0.94 -0.87 26.19
C GLN A 40 -2.43 -0.56 26.28
N LEU A 41 -3.11 -1.08 27.31
CA LEU A 41 -4.53 -0.80 27.56
C LEU A 41 -4.76 0.65 27.99
N GLU A 42 -3.88 1.24 28.82
CA GLU A 42 -3.94 2.66 29.19
C GLU A 42 -3.79 3.58 27.97
N GLU A 43 -2.84 3.29 27.08
CA GLU A 43 -2.68 4.05 25.84
C GLU A 43 -3.89 3.91 24.93
N LYS A 44 -4.45 2.71 24.82
CA LYS A 44 -5.69 2.45 24.06
C LYS A 44 -6.89 3.21 24.66
N GLU A 45 -7.01 3.25 25.98
CA GLU A 45 -8.05 4.03 26.67
C GLU A 45 -7.91 5.52 26.37
N ARG A 46 -6.70 6.07 26.48
CA ARG A 46 -6.39 7.48 26.18
C ARG A 46 -6.80 7.86 24.76
N LEU A 47 -6.42 7.04 23.77
CA LEU A 47 -6.80 7.26 22.37
C LEU A 47 -8.31 7.16 22.16
N LEU A 48 -8.99 6.18 22.79
CA LEU A 48 -10.44 6.04 22.70
C LEU A 48 -11.18 7.22 23.37
N MET A 49 -10.67 7.78 24.47
CA MET A 49 -11.22 9.00 25.07
C MET A 49 -11.11 10.19 24.12
N GLN A 50 -9.95 10.39 23.50
CA GLN A 50 -9.79 11.46 22.49
C GLN A 50 -10.76 11.30 21.32
N ILE A 51 -10.97 10.07 20.83
CA ILE A 51 -11.96 9.80 19.77
C ILE A 51 -13.38 10.12 20.25
N VAL A 52 -13.73 9.73 21.48
CA VAL A 52 -15.06 10.03 22.05
C VAL A 52 -15.24 11.53 22.21
N GLU A 53 -14.25 12.27 22.70
CA GLU A 53 -14.28 13.72 22.82
C GLU A 53 -14.47 14.40 21.46
N LEU A 54 -13.73 13.96 20.44
CA LEU A 54 -13.93 14.44 19.07
C LEU A 54 -15.34 14.11 18.55
N GLN A 55 -15.89 12.94 18.90
CA GLN A 55 -17.27 12.58 18.58
C GLN A 55 -18.31 13.42 19.33
N VAL A 56 -18.02 13.91 20.54
CA VAL A 56 -18.91 14.85 21.25
C VAL A 56 -19.06 16.16 20.46
N HIS A 57 -18.01 16.61 19.77
CA HIS A 57 -18.06 17.79 18.90
C HIS A 57 -18.81 17.54 17.58
N LEU A 58 -19.02 16.27 17.23
CA LEU A 58 -19.86 15.79 16.13
C LEU A 58 -21.30 15.51 16.58
N LYS A 59 -21.76 16.06 17.71
CA LYS A 59 -23.17 15.95 18.06
C LYS A 59 -24.00 16.85 17.13
N ALA A 60 -24.92 16.24 16.40
CA ALA A 60 -25.87 16.97 15.58
C ALA A 60 -26.79 17.84 16.46
N ALA A 61 -27.04 19.09 16.03
CA ALA A 61 -27.98 19.99 16.66
C ALA A 61 -29.41 19.40 16.62
N ALA A 62 -30.16 19.55 17.70
CA ALA A 62 -31.56 19.13 17.73
C ALA A 62 -32.36 19.96 16.71
N PRO A 63 -33.25 19.33 15.92
CA PRO A 63 -34.03 20.06 14.93
C PRO A 63 -35.01 21.01 15.61
N PRO A 64 -35.44 22.09 14.92
CA PRO A 64 -36.52 22.95 15.39
C PRO A 64 -37.78 22.15 15.77
N PRO A 65 -38.53 22.55 16.80
CA PRO A 65 -39.73 21.85 17.21
C PRO A 65 -40.82 21.94 16.12
N GLY A 66 -41.56 20.85 15.93
CA GLY A 66 -42.66 20.75 14.98
C GLY A 66 -42.29 20.02 13.68
N PRO A 67 -43.19 20.03 12.68
CA PRO A 67 -42.91 19.43 11.37
C PRO A 67 -41.80 20.21 10.63
N PRO A 68 -40.99 19.54 9.77
CA PRO A 68 -39.97 20.23 8.99
C PRO A 68 -40.53 21.38 8.15
N ALA A 69 -39.89 22.54 8.22
CA ALA A 69 -40.28 23.71 7.44
C ALA A 69 -40.03 23.47 5.94
N ASN A 70 -40.91 24.00 5.09
CA ASN A 70 -40.63 24.08 3.66
C ASN A 70 -39.55 25.15 3.42
N PHE A 71 -38.63 24.88 2.49
CA PHE A 71 -37.59 25.83 2.07
C PHE A 71 -37.56 25.99 0.56
N ASP A 72 -37.07 27.14 0.10
CA ASP A 72 -36.85 27.39 -1.32
C ASP A 72 -35.59 26.66 -1.79
N ARG A 73 -35.77 25.66 -2.66
CA ARG A 73 -34.69 24.83 -3.20
C ARG A 73 -33.81 25.57 -4.21
N CYS A 74 -34.27 26.72 -4.71
CA CYS A 74 -33.54 27.54 -5.66
C CYS A 74 -32.71 28.65 -4.99
N SER A 75 -32.81 28.80 -3.66
CA SER A 75 -32.11 29.83 -2.89
C SER A 75 -31.00 29.20 -2.05
N LEU A 76 -29.74 29.41 -2.42
CA LEU A 76 -28.58 28.85 -1.70
C LEU A 76 -28.61 29.15 -0.19
N PRO A 77 -28.86 30.39 0.29
CA PRO A 77 -28.96 30.66 1.73
C PRO A 77 -30.05 29.86 2.43
N LYS A 78 -31.21 29.64 1.79
CA LYS A 78 -32.32 28.86 2.37
C LYS A 78 -32.00 27.37 2.41
N VAL A 79 -31.33 26.84 1.38
CA VAL A 79 -30.84 25.46 1.36
C VAL A 79 -29.84 25.22 2.48
N VAL A 80 -28.83 26.10 2.63
CA VAL A 80 -27.81 25.97 3.67
C VAL A 80 -28.40 26.12 5.07
N GLN A 81 -29.34 27.06 5.27
CA GLN A 81 -30.03 27.18 6.55
C GLN A 81 -30.80 25.90 6.90
N HIS A 82 -31.47 25.28 5.93
CA HIS A 82 -32.17 23.99 6.15
C HIS A 82 -31.21 22.86 6.53
N MET A 83 -30.02 22.82 5.93
CA MET A 83 -28.97 21.86 6.31
C MET A 83 -28.46 22.05 7.73
N LEU A 84 -28.42 23.30 8.23
CA LEU A 84 -28.01 23.64 9.59
C LEU A 84 -29.11 23.27 10.60
N ASP A 85 -30.34 23.70 10.32
CA ASP A 85 -31.48 23.51 11.22
C ASP A 85 -31.84 22.03 11.39
N TYR A 86 -31.72 21.23 10.32
CA TYR A 86 -32.14 19.83 10.31
C TYR A 86 -30.96 18.85 10.23
N GLU A 87 -29.76 19.23 10.68
CA GLU A 87 -28.56 18.38 10.56
C GLU A 87 -28.68 17.03 11.28
N ALA A 88 -29.54 16.90 12.28
CA ALA A 88 -29.82 15.63 12.96
C ALA A 88 -30.86 14.74 12.24
N VAL A 89 -31.46 15.20 11.15
CA VAL A 89 -32.56 14.52 10.45
C VAL A 89 -32.10 14.13 9.04
N PRO A 90 -31.64 12.88 8.82
CA PRO A 90 -31.04 12.46 7.54
C PRO A 90 -31.94 12.71 6.32
N THR A 91 -33.24 12.46 6.45
CA THR A 91 -34.21 12.62 5.35
C THR A 91 -34.36 14.08 4.90
N GLU A 92 -34.25 15.04 5.81
CA GLU A 92 -34.26 16.48 5.49
C GLU A 92 -32.92 16.92 4.92
N CYS A 93 -31.81 16.42 5.48
CA CYS A 93 -30.47 16.62 4.93
C CYS A 93 -30.37 16.16 3.48
N ILE A 94 -30.91 14.98 3.14
CA ILE A 94 -30.95 14.47 1.76
C ILE A 94 -31.68 15.43 0.82
N LYS A 95 -32.83 15.99 1.25
CA LYS A 95 -33.59 16.95 0.43
C LYS A 95 -32.77 18.22 0.16
N ALA A 96 -32.13 18.76 1.18
CA ALA A 96 -31.32 19.96 1.06
C ALA A 96 -30.04 19.72 0.24
N LEU A 97 -29.34 18.60 0.44
CA LEU A 97 -28.16 18.23 -0.34
C LEU A 97 -28.50 17.98 -1.81
N ARG A 98 -29.67 17.41 -2.14
CA ARG A 98 -30.13 17.30 -3.53
C ARG A 98 -30.38 18.68 -4.15
N ALA A 99 -30.97 19.62 -3.41
CA ALA A 99 -31.13 20.99 -3.86
C ALA A 99 -29.77 21.67 -4.06
N LEU A 100 -28.83 21.48 -3.13
CA LEU A 100 -27.46 22.00 -3.21
C LEU A 100 -26.72 21.43 -4.43
N ALA A 101 -26.83 20.14 -4.70
CA ALA A 101 -26.23 19.51 -5.88
C ALA A 101 -26.81 20.06 -7.20
N SER A 102 -28.12 20.36 -7.24
CA SER A 102 -28.75 21.02 -8.39
C SER A 102 -28.29 22.47 -8.55
N LEU A 103 -28.08 23.19 -7.45
CA LEU A 103 -27.49 24.53 -7.48
C LEU A 103 -26.03 24.48 -7.96
N ALA A 104 -25.24 23.53 -7.47
CA ALA A 104 -23.84 23.34 -7.89
C ALA A 104 -23.73 23.01 -9.38
N TYR A 105 -24.71 22.29 -9.95
CA TYR A 105 -24.78 22.05 -11.40
C TYR A 105 -25.12 23.33 -12.19
N LYS A 106 -25.91 24.25 -11.61
CA LYS A 106 -26.38 25.47 -12.28
C LYS A 106 -25.38 26.63 -12.15
N ASP A 107 -24.85 26.86 -10.96
CA ASP A 107 -23.89 27.91 -10.63
C ASP A 107 -22.84 27.39 -9.64
N VAL A 108 -21.78 26.83 -10.21
CA VAL A 108 -20.69 26.20 -9.47
C VAL A 108 -19.98 27.20 -8.54
N ASN A 109 -19.81 28.44 -9.00
CA ASN A 109 -19.08 29.49 -8.29
C ASN A 109 -19.83 29.98 -7.05
N GLU A 110 -21.16 30.16 -7.16
CA GLU A 110 -22.00 30.56 -6.03
C GLU A 110 -21.90 29.53 -4.88
N VAL A 111 -22.02 28.24 -5.20
CA VAL A 111 -21.95 27.17 -4.20
C VAL A 111 -20.55 27.02 -3.61
N ALA A 112 -19.51 27.00 -4.44
CA ALA A 112 -18.13 26.83 -3.98
C ALA A 112 -17.65 27.98 -3.09
N SER A 113 -18.05 29.21 -3.38
CA SER A 113 -17.68 30.39 -2.58
C SER A 113 -18.43 30.49 -1.24
N HIS A 114 -19.52 29.73 -1.06
CA HIS A 114 -20.33 29.74 0.15
C HIS A 114 -19.73 28.84 1.25
N ARG A 115 -18.69 29.34 1.94
CA ARG A 115 -17.91 28.61 2.97
C ARG A 115 -18.75 27.83 3.98
N THR A 116 -19.81 28.44 4.53
CA THR A 116 -20.71 27.77 5.49
C THR A 116 -21.44 26.57 4.87
N GLY A 117 -21.76 26.66 3.58
CA GLY A 117 -22.44 25.59 2.86
C GLY A 117 -21.53 24.39 2.63
N MET A 118 -20.28 24.66 2.20
CA MET A 118 -19.25 23.62 2.05
C MET A 118 -18.89 22.96 3.38
N ALA A 119 -18.67 23.76 4.43
CA ALA A 119 -18.40 23.24 5.76
C ALA A 119 -19.56 22.38 6.28
N GLN A 120 -20.81 22.81 6.07
CA GLN A 120 -21.97 22.05 6.48
C GLN A 120 -22.15 20.76 5.64
N LEU A 121 -21.88 20.79 4.33
CA LEU A 121 -21.90 19.58 3.49
C LEU A 121 -20.95 18.52 4.05
N LEU A 122 -19.69 18.89 4.33
CA LEU A 122 -18.69 17.96 4.87
C LEU A 122 -19.07 17.47 6.26
N ARG A 123 -19.64 18.34 7.10
CA ARG A 123 -20.18 17.98 8.41
C ARG A 123 -21.30 16.94 8.28
N LEU A 124 -22.26 17.12 7.37
CA LEU A 124 -23.33 16.14 7.17
C LEU A 124 -22.81 14.78 6.71
N VAL A 125 -21.79 14.75 5.84
CA VAL A 125 -21.11 13.52 5.43
C VAL A 125 -20.51 12.79 6.63
N GLN A 126 -19.90 13.53 7.58
CA GLN A 126 -19.32 12.96 8.80
C GLN A 126 -20.38 12.54 9.84
N LEU A 127 -21.49 13.28 9.94
CA LEU A 127 -22.58 12.98 10.88
C LEU A 127 -23.36 11.72 10.49
N HIS A 128 -23.48 11.45 9.18
CA HIS A 128 -24.34 10.38 8.65
C HIS A 128 -23.57 9.42 7.72
N PRO A 129 -22.49 8.77 8.20
CA PRO A 129 -21.64 7.92 7.34
C PRO A 129 -22.38 6.70 6.79
N ASP A 130 -23.40 6.22 7.50
CA ASP A 130 -24.16 5.01 7.17
C ASP A 130 -25.39 5.28 6.28
N GLU A 131 -25.66 6.54 5.93
CA GLU A 131 -26.84 6.94 5.15
C GLU A 131 -26.49 7.08 3.66
N ASP A 132 -26.52 5.97 2.92
CA ASP A 132 -26.09 5.91 1.51
C ASP A 132 -26.70 6.97 0.60
N GLN A 133 -27.99 7.29 0.78
CA GLN A 133 -28.66 8.32 -0.03
C GLN A 133 -28.17 9.73 0.28
N LEU A 134 -27.78 10.00 1.53
CA LEU A 134 -27.19 11.26 1.96
C LEU A 134 -25.77 11.38 1.41
N GLN A 135 -24.97 10.32 1.57
CA GLN A 135 -23.62 10.22 1.01
C GLN A 135 -23.65 10.45 -0.51
N LEU A 136 -24.53 9.76 -1.23
CA LEU A 136 -24.67 9.92 -2.68
C LEU A 136 -25.04 11.36 -3.08
N ALA A 137 -25.96 12.00 -2.35
CA ALA A 137 -26.34 13.38 -2.63
C ALA A 137 -25.18 14.36 -2.41
N ALA A 138 -24.41 14.18 -1.32
CA ALA A 138 -23.23 14.97 -1.04
C ALA A 138 -22.11 14.75 -2.08
N MET A 139 -21.82 13.50 -2.43
CA MET A 139 -20.81 13.17 -3.44
C MET A 139 -21.19 13.71 -4.82
N LYS A 140 -22.48 13.70 -5.20
CA LYS A 140 -22.95 14.35 -6.44
C LYS A 140 -22.70 15.85 -6.44
N CYS A 141 -22.93 16.51 -5.31
CA CYS A 141 -22.62 17.93 -5.17
C CYS A 141 -21.11 18.17 -5.38
N LEU A 142 -20.23 17.43 -4.69
CA LEU A 142 -18.78 17.54 -4.86
C LEU A 142 -18.33 17.22 -6.29
N CYS A 143 -18.91 16.19 -6.91
CA CYS A 143 -18.63 15.83 -8.30
C CYS A 143 -19.00 16.97 -9.26
N HIS A 144 -20.20 17.55 -9.13
CA HIS A 144 -20.61 18.71 -9.93
C HIS A 144 -19.66 19.90 -9.75
N LEU A 145 -19.22 20.17 -8.52
CA LEU A 145 -18.22 21.22 -8.25
C LEU A 145 -16.87 20.93 -8.93
N ALA A 146 -16.49 19.65 -9.02
CA ALA A 146 -15.22 19.23 -9.62
C ALA A 146 -15.17 19.34 -11.15
N PHE A 147 -16.29 19.62 -11.83
CA PHE A 147 -16.28 19.91 -13.28
C PHE A 147 -15.63 21.26 -13.61
N GLU A 148 -15.59 22.19 -12.64
CA GLU A 148 -14.93 23.49 -12.82
C GLU A 148 -13.50 23.42 -12.30
N ASN A 149 -12.51 23.44 -13.20
CA ASN A 149 -11.09 23.21 -12.89
C ASN A 149 -10.53 24.17 -11.82
N ASP A 150 -10.97 25.42 -11.81
CA ASP A 150 -10.54 26.41 -10.81
C ASP A 150 -11.07 26.11 -9.42
N ILE A 151 -12.29 25.58 -9.32
CA ILE A 151 -12.92 25.20 -8.06
C ILE A 151 -12.31 23.89 -7.57
N ALA A 152 -12.16 22.91 -8.45
CA ALA A 152 -11.55 21.63 -8.15
C ALA A 152 -10.17 21.80 -7.49
N ARG A 153 -9.31 22.64 -8.07
CA ARG A 153 -7.96 22.91 -7.55
C ARG A 153 -7.93 23.73 -6.26
N ARG A 154 -8.74 24.77 -6.16
CA ARG A 154 -8.64 25.74 -5.05
C ARG A 154 -9.41 25.28 -3.81
N GLU A 155 -10.60 24.74 -4.01
CA GLU A 155 -11.54 24.43 -2.93
C GLU A 155 -11.60 22.92 -2.63
N LEU A 156 -11.56 22.06 -3.67
CA LEU A 156 -11.77 20.62 -3.49
C LEU A 156 -10.48 19.83 -3.25
N SER A 157 -9.31 20.38 -3.55
CA SER A 157 -8.00 19.85 -3.13
C SER A 157 -7.71 20.05 -1.63
N ASP A 158 -8.65 20.60 -0.85
CA ASP A 158 -8.53 20.67 0.60
C ASP A 158 -8.55 19.28 1.23
N ARG A 159 -7.75 19.10 2.28
CA ARG A 159 -7.60 17.81 2.97
C ARG A 159 -8.93 17.27 3.48
N ASN A 160 -9.82 18.11 4.01
CA ASN A 160 -11.08 17.62 4.58
C ASN A 160 -12.04 17.10 3.49
N VAL A 161 -11.99 17.70 2.30
CA VAL A 161 -12.77 17.23 1.14
C VAL A 161 -12.23 15.89 0.65
N LEU A 162 -10.90 15.77 0.54
CA LEU A 162 -10.24 14.53 0.13
C LEU A 162 -10.49 13.40 1.14
N ASP A 163 -10.39 13.68 2.44
CA ASP A 163 -10.70 12.70 3.50
C ASP A 163 -12.17 12.21 3.38
N ALA A 164 -13.12 13.12 3.08
CA ALA A 164 -14.52 12.77 2.88
C ALA A 164 -14.74 11.91 1.62
N LEU A 165 -14.07 12.24 0.51
CA LEU A 165 -14.09 11.42 -0.72
C LEU A 165 -13.49 10.04 -0.47
N MET A 166 -12.36 9.96 0.23
CA MET A 166 -11.71 8.69 0.59
C MET A 166 -12.62 7.81 1.45
N ALA A 167 -13.33 8.38 2.43
CA ALA A 167 -14.31 7.65 3.22
C ALA A 167 -15.47 7.14 2.34
N ALA A 168 -16.00 7.98 1.44
CA ALA A 168 -17.07 7.59 0.52
C ALA A 168 -16.65 6.46 -0.45
N ARG A 169 -15.38 6.43 -0.88
CA ARG A 169 -14.81 5.34 -1.70
C ARG A 169 -14.77 3.99 -0.97
N GLN A 170 -14.81 3.99 0.36
CA GLN A 170 -14.89 2.78 1.18
C GLN A 170 -16.33 2.35 1.48
N SER A 171 -17.34 3.11 1.05
CA SER A 171 -18.76 2.76 1.23
C SER A 171 -19.09 1.42 0.59
N SER A 172 -20.01 0.65 1.18
CA SER A 172 -20.53 -0.58 0.57
C SER A 172 -21.42 -0.28 -0.65
N ALA A 173 -22.03 0.90 -0.72
CA ALA A 173 -22.88 1.34 -1.81
C ALA A 173 -22.07 1.68 -3.08
N LEU A 174 -22.28 0.90 -4.13
CA LEU A 174 -21.55 1.04 -5.39
C LEU A 174 -21.69 2.44 -6.01
N ASP A 175 -22.88 3.03 -5.97
CA ASP A 175 -23.13 4.34 -6.57
C ASP A 175 -22.41 5.47 -5.83
N VAL A 176 -22.28 5.37 -4.50
CA VAL A 176 -21.51 6.33 -3.70
C VAL A 176 -20.04 6.27 -4.10
N ARG A 177 -19.47 5.05 -4.17
CA ARG A 177 -18.08 4.84 -4.59
C ARG A 177 -17.79 5.40 -5.97
N LYS A 178 -18.63 5.07 -6.97
CA LYS A 178 -18.45 5.54 -8.35
C LYS A 178 -18.42 7.06 -8.46
N VAL A 179 -19.35 7.75 -7.80
CA VAL A 179 -19.41 9.22 -7.83
C VAL A 179 -18.22 9.84 -7.09
N ALA A 180 -17.76 9.21 -6.00
CA ALA A 180 -16.57 9.65 -5.28
C ALA A 180 -15.28 9.45 -6.11
N ASP A 181 -15.13 8.30 -6.77
CA ASP A 181 -14.01 8.02 -7.68
C ASP A 181 -13.99 9.02 -8.85
N GLU A 182 -15.15 9.34 -9.44
CA GLU A 182 -15.27 10.33 -10.51
C GLU A 182 -14.90 11.75 -10.04
N ALA A 183 -15.46 12.21 -8.91
CA ALA A 183 -15.12 13.50 -8.33
C ALA A 183 -13.61 13.60 -8.06
N THR A 184 -13.04 12.54 -7.51
CA THR A 184 -11.60 12.45 -7.20
C THR A 184 -10.74 12.52 -8.45
N ALA A 185 -11.10 11.76 -9.49
CA ALA A 185 -10.39 11.77 -10.77
C ALA A 185 -10.41 13.17 -11.42
N ARG A 186 -11.55 13.86 -11.38
CA ARG A 186 -11.68 15.25 -11.89
C ARG A 186 -10.80 16.24 -11.13
N ILE A 187 -10.73 16.14 -9.80
CA ILE A 187 -9.85 17.00 -8.99
C ILE A 187 -8.39 16.81 -9.40
N ILE A 188 -7.95 15.57 -9.56
CA ILE A 188 -6.57 15.25 -9.99
C ILE A 188 -6.31 15.74 -11.42
N ALA A 189 -7.26 15.54 -12.34
CA ALA A 189 -7.13 16.00 -13.72
C ALA A 189 -7.00 17.54 -13.78
N ALA A 190 -7.78 18.26 -12.97
CA ALA A 190 -7.67 19.71 -12.85
C ALA A 190 -6.30 20.13 -12.29
N GLU A 191 -5.78 19.46 -11.25
CA GLU A 191 -4.42 19.68 -10.73
C GLU A 191 -3.35 19.45 -11.81
N ALA A 192 -3.47 18.38 -12.59
CA ALA A 192 -2.53 18.04 -13.66
C ALA A 192 -2.47 19.11 -14.75
N GLN A 193 -3.60 19.67 -15.18
CA GLN A 193 -3.67 20.71 -16.21
C GLN A 193 -3.01 22.04 -15.77
N SER A 194 -2.93 22.29 -14.46
CA SER A 194 -2.34 23.51 -13.89
C SER A 194 -0.81 23.56 -13.92
N THR A 195 -0.14 22.42 -14.12
CA THR A 195 1.31 22.30 -13.91
C THR A 195 2.16 23.03 -14.96
N THR A 196 1.54 23.60 -16.01
CA THR A 196 2.21 24.46 -16.99
C THR A 196 2.82 25.74 -16.40
N ALA A 197 2.44 26.13 -15.17
CA ALA A 197 2.91 27.37 -14.51
C ALA A 197 3.88 27.17 -13.31
N GLY A 198 4.37 25.95 -13.07
CA GLY A 198 5.26 25.64 -11.95
C GLY A 198 4.65 24.58 -11.01
N ARG A 199 5.52 23.81 -10.35
CA ARG A 199 5.22 22.63 -9.50
C ARG A 199 4.36 22.91 -8.26
N ALA A 200 3.20 23.55 -8.41
CA ALA A 200 2.19 23.54 -7.37
C ALA A 200 1.64 22.11 -7.27
N GLY A 201 2.05 21.39 -6.22
CA GLY A 201 1.95 19.94 -6.09
C GLY A 201 0.53 19.39 -6.20
N ALA A 202 0.45 18.16 -6.72
CA ALA A 202 -0.78 17.39 -6.87
C ALA A 202 -1.30 16.88 -5.52
N LYS A 203 -1.83 17.80 -4.71
CA LYS A 203 -2.24 17.51 -3.32
C LYS A 203 -3.21 16.35 -3.26
N ALA A 204 -4.18 16.28 -4.18
CA ALA A 204 -5.18 15.23 -4.21
C ALA A 204 -4.54 13.86 -4.47
N LEU A 205 -3.74 13.76 -5.52
CA LEU A 205 -3.11 12.49 -5.91
C LEU A 205 -2.11 12.00 -4.84
N LEU A 206 -1.30 12.91 -4.27
CA LEU A 206 -0.39 12.61 -3.17
C LEU A 206 -1.13 12.09 -1.94
N HIS A 207 -2.25 12.72 -1.58
CA HIS A 207 -3.07 12.32 -0.46
C HIS A 207 -3.65 10.91 -0.67
N ILE A 208 -4.17 10.63 -1.87
CA ILE A 208 -4.74 9.32 -2.21
C ILE A 208 -3.67 8.25 -2.16
N PHE A 209 -2.50 8.45 -2.76
CA PHE A 209 -1.43 7.45 -2.71
C PHE A 209 -1.00 7.13 -1.28
N ARG A 210 -0.90 8.15 -0.41
CA ARG A 210 -0.59 7.93 1.01
C ARG A 210 -1.70 7.19 1.73
N ALA A 211 -2.97 7.56 1.50
CA ALA A 211 -4.11 6.90 2.12
C ALA A 211 -4.24 5.43 1.67
N GLU A 212 -4.04 5.15 0.38
CA GLU A 212 -4.06 3.79 -0.19
C GLU A 212 -2.88 2.95 0.34
N ALA A 213 -1.68 3.54 0.46
CA ALA A 213 -0.54 2.89 1.08
C ALA A 213 -0.84 2.50 2.55
N GLN A 214 -1.40 3.41 3.34
CA GLN A 214 -1.81 3.12 4.73
C GLN A 214 -2.90 2.04 4.81
N ALA A 215 -3.81 1.97 3.84
CA ALA A 215 -4.93 1.04 3.84
C ALA A 215 -4.56 -0.41 3.48
N ARG A 216 -3.47 -0.64 2.72
CA ARG A 216 -3.08 -1.96 2.20
C ARG A 216 -2.77 -3.02 3.27
N GLY A 217 -2.58 -2.63 4.53
CA GLY A 217 -2.55 -3.57 5.65
C GLY A 217 -3.91 -4.21 6.00
N LYS A 218 -5.02 -3.76 5.40
CA LYS A 218 -6.40 -4.08 5.86
C LYS A 218 -7.35 -4.63 4.79
N GLN A 219 -7.23 -4.29 3.49
CA GLN A 219 -8.03 -4.87 2.39
C GLN A 219 -7.54 -4.41 0.98
N ILE A 220 -7.93 -5.14 -0.08
CA ILE A 220 -7.49 -4.95 -1.49
C ILE A 220 -8.04 -3.64 -2.09
N PRO A 221 -7.23 -2.84 -2.82
CA PRO A 221 -7.66 -1.56 -3.37
C PRO A 221 -8.26 -1.73 -4.78
N THR A 222 -9.56 -2.02 -4.86
CA THR A 222 -10.31 -1.93 -6.13
C THR A 222 -10.51 -0.48 -6.57
N SER A 223 -10.50 0.47 -5.63
CA SER A 223 -10.87 1.87 -5.86
C SER A 223 -9.80 2.67 -6.63
N LEU A 224 -8.50 2.41 -6.44
CA LEU A 224 -7.47 3.19 -7.13
C LEU A 224 -7.38 2.85 -8.63
N ARG A 225 -7.64 1.59 -8.99
CA ARG A 225 -7.64 1.15 -10.40
C ARG A 225 -8.67 1.93 -11.23
N GLU A 226 -9.87 2.13 -10.68
CA GLU A 226 -10.92 2.89 -11.37
C GLU A 226 -10.54 4.35 -11.52
N ILE A 227 -9.93 4.97 -10.49
CA ILE A 227 -9.40 6.35 -10.62
C ILE A 227 -8.35 6.42 -11.74
N LEU A 228 -7.37 5.53 -11.76
CA LEU A 228 -6.31 5.57 -12.78
C LEU A 228 -6.88 5.36 -14.19
N LYS A 229 -7.92 4.54 -14.33
CA LYS A 229 -8.64 4.39 -15.59
C LYS A 229 -9.32 5.70 -16.00
N LEU A 230 -10.05 6.35 -15.09
CA LEU A 230 -10.68 7.64 -15.37
C LEU A 230 -9.64 8.73 -15.72
N LEU A 231 -8.50 8.75 -15.04
CA LEU A 231 -7.41 9.69 -15.36
C LEU A 231 -6.80 9.45 -16.75
N SER A 232 -6.75 8.19 -17.19
CA SER A 232 -6.34 7.87 -18.57
C SER A 232 -7.34 8.37 -19.61
N GLU A 233 -8.64 8.36 -19.30
CA GLU A 233 -9.71 8.89 -20.15
C GLU A 233 -9.65 10.44 -20.21
N GLU A 234 -9.24 11.09 -19.12
CA GLU A 234 -9.01 12.54 -19.02
C GLU A 234 -7.65 13.00 -19.59
N LEU A 235 -6.92 12.12 -20.28
CA LEU A 235 -5.62 12.39 -20.91
C LEU A 235 -4.56 12.96 -19.94
N VAL A 236 -4.61 12.58 -18.66
CA VAL A 236 -3.60 12.98 -17.68
C VAL A 236 -2.26 12.35 -18.05
N ASP A 237 -1.22 13.18 -18.09
CA ASP A 237 0.13 12.72 -18.44
C ASP A 237 0.61 11.64 -17.45
N VAL A 238 1.18 10.59 -18.02
CA VAL A 238 1.59 9.43 -17.22
C VAL A 238 2.86 9.72 -16.41
N GLY A 239 3.70 10.65 -16.88
CA GLY A 239 4.84 11.17 -16.13
C GLY A 239 4.40 11.92 -14.88
N PHE A 240 3.36 12.74 -14.97
CA PHE A 240 2.75 13.41 -13.80
C PHE A 240 2.30 12.41 -12.73
N LEU A 241 1.64 11.31 -13.12
CA LEU A 241 1.24 10.26 -12.18
C LEU A 241 2.47 9.64 -11.47
N ALA A 242 3.53 9.37 -12.23
CA ALA A 242 4.75 8.78 -11.70
C ALA A 242 5.46 9.72 -10.72
N GLU A 243 5.59 11.00 -11.06
CA GLU A 243 6.18 12.02 -10.18
C GLU A 243 5.43 12.11 -8.85
N CYS A 244 4.10 12.17 -8.90
CA CYS A 244 3.28 12.23 -7.68
C CYS A 244 3.39 10.94 -6.86
N PHE A 245 3.47 9.78 -7.51
CA PHE A 245 3.65 8.51 -6.81
C PHE A 245 4.99 8.46 -6.05
N ILE A 246 6.06 8.95 -6.68
CA ILE A 246 7.39 9.05 -6.07
C ILE A 246 7.39 10.05 -4.91
N GLU A 247 6.78 11.22 -5.07
CA GLU A 247 6.68 12.23 -4.00
C GLU A 247 5.79 11.75 -2.82
N ALA A 248 4.86 10.82 -3.08
CA ALA A 248 4.08 10.16 -2.05
C ALA A 248 4.88 9.11 -1.25
N ALA A 249 6.12 8.78 -1.63
CA ALA A 249 6.94 7.81 -0.93
C ALA A 249 7.10 8.21 0.55
N PRO A 250 6.77 7.30 1.49
CA PRO A 250 6.79 7.60 2.90
C PRO A 250 8.21 7.55 3.47
N SER A 251 8.38 8.08 4.68
CA SER A 251 9.61 7.97 5.46
C SER A 251 9.49 6.98 6.63
N GLY A 252 8.34 6.29 6.79
CA GLY A 252 8.04 5.39 7.90
C GLY A 252 7.89 3.94 7.46
N THR A 253 7.93 3.00 8.42
CA THR A 253 7.93 1.56 8.13
C THR A 253 6.61 1.03 7.60
N GLU A 254 5.50 1.26 8.32
CA GLU A 254 4.18 0.71 7.97
C GLU A 254 3.69 1.26 6.63
N GLU A 255 3.77 2.58 6.45
CA GLU A 255 3.43 3.24 5.19
C GLU A 255 4.33 2.76 4.06
N GLY A 256 5.63 2.53 4.33
CA GLY A 256 6.60 2.05 3.35
C GLY A 256 6.23 0.70 2.75
N VAL A 257 5.81 -0.24 3.58
CA VAL A 257 5.31 -1.56 3.12
C VAL A 257 4.12 -1.38 2.20
N GLY A 258 3.16 -0.54 2.61
CA GLY A 258 1.97 -0.24 1.82
C GLY A 258 2.27 0.40 0.47
N TRP A 259 3.20 1.37 0.46
CA TRP A 259 3.63 2.07 -0.75
C TRP A 259 4.36 1.12 -1.73
N LEU A 260 5.25 0.26 -1.23
CA LEU A 260 5.95 -0.75 -2.05
C LEU A 260 5.00 -1.77 -2.66
N SER A 261 4.04 -2.27 -1.86
CA SER A 261 2.98 -3.15 -2.36
C SER A 261 2.13 -2.46 -3.42
N LEU A 262 1.84 -1.17 -3.23
CA LEU A 262 1.11 -0.38 -4.21
C LEU A 262 1.90 -0.22 -5.51
N LEU A 263 3.22 0.04 -5.44
CA LEU A 263 4.08 0.14 -6.60
C LEU A 263 4.04 -1.15 -7.45
N VAL A 264 4.16 -2.32 -6.83
CA VAL A 264 4.10 -3.63 -7.50
C VAL A 264 2.82 -3.77 -8.33
N ASP A 265 1.67 -3.46 -7.72
CA ASP A 265 0.37 -3.58 -8.38
C ASP A 265 0.16 -2.57 -9.50
N LEU A 266 0.73 -1.37 -9.36
CA LEU A 266 0.58 -0.30 -10.33
C LEU A 266 1.49 -0.46 -11.55
N ILE A 267 2.71 -1.01 -11.40
CA ILE A 267 3.62 -1.24 -12.54
C ILE A 267 2.97 -2.09 -13.63
N GLY A 268 2.23 -3.14 -13.25
CA GLY A 268 1.52 -4.00 -14.21
C GLY A 268 0.40 -3.30 -14.97
N GLN A 269 -0.12 -2.19 -14.44
CA GLN A 269 -1.21 -1.41 -15.04
C GLN A 269 -0.70 -0.17 -15.75
N ASN A 270 0.44 0.37 -15.30
CA ASN A 270 0.97 1.64 -15.76
C ASN A 270 2.51 1.56 -15.91
N PRO A 271 2.99 1.20 -17.11
CA PRO A 271 4.42 1.05 -17.38
C PRO A 271 5.25 2.32 -17.18
N ALA A 272 4.65 3.52 -17.12
CA ALA A 272 5.41 4.76 -16.88
C ALA A 272 5.97 4.85 -15.45
N LEU A 273 5.43 4.07 -14.51
CA LEU A 273 5.99 3.94 -13.17
C LEU A 273 7.35 3.22 -13.16
N VAL A 274 7.73 2.59 -14.28
CA VAL A 274 9.07 2.06 -14.52
C VAL A 274 10.01 3.23 -14.82
N CYS A 275 10.37 3.97 -13.77
CA CYS A 275 11.15 5.19 -13.87
C CYS A 275 12.24 5.25 -12.77
N PRO A 276 13.34 6.01 -13.00
CA PRO A 276 14.45 6.11 -12.05
C PRO A 276 14.04 6.49 -10.63
N GLY A 277 13.07 7.40 -10.49
CA GLY A 277 12.61 7.87 -9.18
C GLY A 277 11.91 6.79 -8.36
N ALA A 278 11.13 5.90 -8.98
CA ALA A 278 10.46 4.82 -8.26
C ALA A 278 11.48 3.78 -7.74
N ALA A 279 12.46 3.41 -8.56
CA ALA A 279 13.55 2.52 -8.14
C ALA A 279 14.44 3.16 -7.07
N ALA A 280 14.77 4.44 -7.19
CA ALA A 280 15.55 5.17 -6.18
C ALA A 280 14.79 5.30 -4.85
N ALA A 281 13.49 5.58 -4.87
CA ALA A 281 12.66 5.61 -3.67
C ALA A 281 12.55 4.22 -3.00
N THR A 282 12.45 3.16 -3.81
CA THR A 282 12.39 1.78 -3.33
C THR A 282 13.67 1.38 -2.61
N THR A 283 14.83 1.61 -3.24
CA THR A 283 16.15 1.33 -2.64
C THR A 283 16.41 2.19 -1.41
N SER A 284 16.03 3.47 -1.44
CA SER A 284 16.12 4.36 -0.27
C SER A 284 15.31 3.85 0.92
N LEU A 285 14.10 3.32 0.69
CA LEU A 285 13.29 2.69 1.75
C LEU A 285 13.95 1.42 2.30
N MET A 286 14.48 0.57 1.42
CA MET A 286 15.20 -0.64 1.84
C MET A 286 16.44 -0.29 2.68
N ASP A 287 17.21 0.72 2.27
CA ASP A 287 18.41 1.17 2.97
C ASP A 287 18.10 1.86 4.30
N ALA A 288 16.99 2.61 4.37
CA ALA A 288 16.54 3.25 5.60
C ALA A 288 16.04 2.24 6.65
N PHE A 289 15.53 1.09 6.20
CA PHE A 289 14.96 0.07 7.07
C PHE A 289 15.58 -1.32 6.84
N PRO A 290 16.90 -1.47 7.03
CA PRO A 290 17.64 -2.70 6.73
C PRO A 290 17.36 -3.82 7.73
N ARG A 291 16.48 -3.59 8.72
CA ARG A 291 16.01 -4.59 9.71
C ARG A 291 14.50 -4.85 9.65
N SER A 292 13.78 -4.21 8.73
CA SER A 292 12.35 -4.45 8.53
C SER A 292 12.13 -5.53 7.47
N LEU A 293 11.89 -6.78 7.91
CA LEU A 293 11.57 -7.89 7.00
C LEU A 293 10.43 -7.56 6.01
N PRO A 294 9.30 -6.95 6.43
CA PRO A 294 8.24 -6.57 5.50
C PRO A 294 8.69 -5.57 4.42
N ILE A 295 9.54 -4.60 4.77
CA ILE A 295 10.08 -3.64 3.79
C ILE A 295 11.03 -4.32 2.84
N GLN A 296 11.95 -5.16 3.33
CA GLN A 296 12.88 -5.85 2.45
C GLN A 296 12.16 -6.78 1.48
N SER A 297 11.18 -7.55 1.96
CA SER A 297 10.37 -8.45 1.13
C SER A 297 9.61 -7.69 0.05
N GLN A 298 8.87 -6.63 0.41
CA GLN A 298 8.15 -5.83 -0.58
C GLN A 298 9.07 -5.01 -1.47
N GLY A 299 10.25 -4.60 -0.98
CA GLY A 299 11.27 -3.90 -1.75
C GLY A 299 11.84 -4.78 -2.85
N VAL A 300 12.21 -6.02 -2.53
CA VAL A 300 12.66 -7.02 -3.52
C VAL A 300 11.55 -7.31 -4.53
N ALA A 301 10.30 -7.46 -4.08
CA ALA A 301 9.16 -7.66 -4.99
C ALA A 301 8.98 -6.47 -5.94
N ALA A 302 9.06 -5.24 -5.44
CA ALA A 302 8.94 -4.01 -6.24
C ALA A 302 10.08 -3.88 -7.26
N LEU A 303 11.34 -4.12 -6.86
CA LEU A 303 12.48 -4.12 -7.77
C LEU A 303 12.37 -5.22 -8.83
N THR A 304 11.85 -6.40 -8.47
CA THR A 304 11.58 -7.48 -9.43
C THR A 304 10.53 -7.07 -10.46
N ALA A 305 9.43 -6.46 -10.01
CA ALA A 305 8.37 -5.97 -10.90
C ALA A 305 8.88 -4.86 -11.85
N LEU A 306 9.68 -3.94 -11.33
CA LEU A 306 10.36 -2.91 -12.14
C LEU A 306 11.26 -3.56 -13.19
N ALA A 307 12.14 -4.48 -12.79
CA ALA A 307 13.08 -5.15 -13.68
C ALA A 307 12.41 -6.01 -14.77
N ALA A 308 11.22 -6.57 -14.51
CA ALA A 308 10.47 -7.35 -15.48
C ALA A 308 9.91 -6.51 -16.65
N SER A 309 9.88 -5.19 -16.50
CA SER A 309 9.35 -4.27 -17.51
C SER A 309 10.40 -3.86 -18.55
N ARG A 310 9.96 -3.45 -19.75
CA ARG A 310 10.86 -2.99 -20.82
C ARG A 310 11.66 -1.76 -20.35
N GLY A 311 12.99 -1.86 -20.36
CA GLY A 311 13.89 -0.80 -19.86
C GLY A 311 14.03 -0.77 -18.34
N GLY A 312 13.27 -1.59 -17.62
CA GLY A 312 13.31 -1.78 -16.18
C GLY A 312 14.68 -2.16 -15.62
N PRO A 313 15.43 -3.10 -16.23
CA PRO A 313 16.77 -3.47 -15.76
C PRO A 313 17.71 -2.28 -15.60
N LYS A 314 17.70 -1.34 -16.56
CA LYS A 314 18.52 -0.12 -16.50
C LYS A 314 18.10 0.79 -15.37
N VAL A 315 16.79 1.01 -15.21
CA VAL A 315 16.22 1.82 -14.12
C VAL A 315 16.61 1.27 -12.75
N VAL A 316 16.54 -0.05 -12.58
CA VAL A 316 16.92 -0.75 -11.34
C VAL A 316 18.44 -0.69 -11.12
N ALA A 317 19.24 -0.83 -12.18
CA ALA A 317 20.70 -0.72 -12.14
C ALA A 317 21.17 0.67 -11.70
N ASP A 318 20.66 1.72 -12.34
CA ASP A 318 20.96 3.12 -12.03
C ASP A 318 20.65 3.47 -10.55
N ALA A 319 19.60 2.85 -10.01
CA ALA A 319 19.20 3.00 -8.62
C ALA A 319 19.97 2.10 -7.62
N LYS A 320 20.99 1.35 -8.05
CA LYS A 320 21.71 0.36 -7.23
C LYS A 320 20.80 -0.73 -6.64
N GLY A 321 19.76 -1.11 -7.37
CA GLY A 321 18.78 -2.11 -6.94
C GLY A 321 19.41 -3.47 -6.63
N VAL A 322 20.35 -3.93 -7.46
CA VAL A 322 21.07 -5.21 -7.22
C VAL A 322 21.78 -5.21 -5.87
N LYS A 323 22.54 -4.15 -5.56
CA LYS A 323 23.25 -4.02 -4.28
C LYS A 323 22.29 -3.98 -3.09
N SER A 324 21.12 -3.35 -3.26
CA SER A 324 20.08 -3.32 -2.23
C SER A 324 19.50 -4.72 -1.97
N VAL A 325 19.27 -5.52 -3.02
CA VAL A 325 18.80 -6.91 -2.89
C VAL A 325 19.85 -7.81 -2.24
N GLU A 326 21.13 -7.67 -2.60
CA GLU A 326 22.22 -8.38 -1.93
C GLU A 326 22.31 -8.03 -0.44
N SER A 327 22.15 -6.74 -0.11
CA SER A 327 22.11 -6.27 1.28
C SER A 327 20.93 -6.85 2.05
N ALA A 328 19.74 -6.90 1.43
CA ALA A 328 18.54 -7.51 2.00
C ALA A 328 18.75 -9.00 2.30
N HIS A 329 19.37 -9.74 1.38
CA HIS A 329 19.73 -11.15 1.56
C HIS A 329 20.69 -11.36 2.75
N GLY A 330 21.70 -10.49 2.91
CA GLY A 330 22.75 -10.64 3.92
C GLY A 330 22.42 -10.12 5.32
N SER A 331 21.52 -9.15 5.46
CA SER A 331 21.25 -8.46 6.74
C SER A 331 20.15 -9.13 7.56
N ILE A 332 18.94 -9.20 7.01
CA ILE A 332 17.75 -9.84 7.62
C ILE A 332 17.55 -11.22 7.05
N GLY A 333 17.85 -11.39 5.75
CA GLY A 333 17.55 -12.58 5.00
C GLY A 333 18.11 -13.85 5.64
N LEU A 334 19.17 -13.77 6.45
CA LEU A 334 19.78 -14.93 7.11
C LEU A 334 18.79 -15.82 7.87
N GLU A 335 17.68 -15.29 8.38
CA GLU A 335 16.67 -16.09 9.11
C GLU A 335 15.42 -16.36 8.28
N ASP A 336 15.14 -15.57 7.23
CA ASP A 336 13.91 -15.64 6.46
C ASP A 336 14.13 -16.26 5.07
N ALA A 337 13.72 -17.52 4.94
CA ALA A 337 13.89 -18.28 3.70
C ALA A 337 13.04 -17.76 2.54
N GLU A 338 11.88 -17.13 2.80
CA GLU A 338 11.02 -16.59 1.75
C GLU A 338 11.67 -15.36 1.09
N LEU A 339 12.18 -14.42 1.90
CA LEU A 339 12.95 -13.28 1.42
C LEU A 339 14.20 -13.74 0.65
N GLN A 340 14.96 -14.70 1.17
CA GLN A 340 16.13 -15.22 0.44
C GLN A 340 15.74 -15.85 -0.89
N THR A 341 14.63 -16.60 -0.95
CA THR A 341 14.12 -17.17 -2.20
C THR A 341 13.83 -16.07 -3.22
N SER A 342 13.16 -14.99 -2.79
CA SER A 342 12.87 -13.82 -3.65
C SER A 342 14.16 -13.13 -4.11
N CYS A 343 15.13 -12.95 -3.22
CA CYS A 343 16.44 -12.36 -3.54
C CYS A 343 17.20 -13.22 -4.56
N ILE A 344 17.25 -14.54 -4.38
CA ILE A 344 17.89 -15.48 -5.31
C ILE A 344 17.27 -15.36 -6.70
N ASN A 345 15.94 -15.40 -6.79
CA ASN A 345 15.24 -15.29 -8.07
C ASN A 345 15.57 -13.97 -8.78
N PHE A 346 15.60 -12.86 -8.05
CA PHE A 346 15.99 -11.57 -8.58
C PHE A 346 17.44 -11.56 -9.08
N LEU A 347 18.40 -12.00 -8.26
CA LEU A 347 19.83 -12.00 -8.60
C LEU A 347 20.14 -12.91 -9.80
N VAL A 348 19.51 -14.08 -9.88
CA VAL A 348 19.63 -14.97 -11.04
C VAL A 348 19.07 -14.31 -12.30
N SER A 349 17.95 -13.58 -12.19
CA SER A 349 17.38 -12.85 -13.33
C SER A 349 18.28 -11.70 -13.80
N ALA A 350 19.05 -11.10 -12.90
CA ALA A 350 20.00 -10.03 -13.24
C ALA A 350 21.15 -10.53 -14.13
N LEU A 351 21.48 -11.82 -14.07
CA LEU A 351 22.47 -12.44 -14.96
C LEU A 351 21.97 -12.60 -16.41
N ASP A 352 20.66 -12.44 -16.66
CA ASP A 352 20.10 -12.44 -18.01
C ASP A 352 20.00 -11.02 -18.61
N TRP A 353 20.34 -9.98 -17.86
CA TRP A 353 20.25 -8.60 -18.35
C TRP A 353 21.31 -8.33 -19.42
N PRO A 354 21.14 -7.28 -20.25
CA PRO A 354 22.20 -6.83 -21.16
C PRO A 354 23.54 -6.62 -20.43
N LEU A 355 24.66 -7.03 -21.05
CA LEU A 355 26.00 -7.01 -20.42
C LEU A 355 26.40 -5.62 -19.90
N ASP A 356 26.08 -4.56 -20.64
CA ASP A 356 26.33 -3.18 -20.22
C ASP A 356 25.59 -2.80 -18.92
N ILE A 357 24.42 -3.40 -18.70
CA ILE A 357 23.63 -3.22 -17.47
C ILE A 357 24.18 -4.12 -16.34
N GLN A 358 24.66 -5.33 -16.66
CA GLN A 358 25.34 -6.19 -15.68
C GLN A 358 26.61 -5.50 -15.14
N ASP A 359 27.43 -4.94 -16.03
CA ASP A 359 28.64 -4.18 -15.71
C ASP A 359 28.31 -2.97 -14.82
N LEU A 360 27.23 -2.24 -15.13
CA LEU A 360 26.77 -1.10 -14.34
C LEU A 360 26.39 -1.50 -12.90
N CYS A 361 25.81 -2.68 -12.73
CA CYS A 361 25.41 -3.20 -11.42
C CYS A 361 26.56 -3.84 -10.64
N ASP A 362 27.71 -4.11 -11.28
CA ASP A 362 28.77 -4.96 -10.74
C ASP A 362 28.23 -6.37 -10.38
N VAL A 363 27.38 -6.92 -11.25
CA VAL A 363 26.81 -8.27 -11.07
C VAL A 363 27.86 -9.29 -11.51
N ASP A 364 28.33 -10.10 -10.57
CA ASP A 364 29.31 -11.14 -10.82
C ASP A 364 28.74 -12.53 -10.44
N TYR A 365 28.77 -13.48 -11.37
CA TYR A 365 28.15 -14.79 -11.17
C TYR A 365 28.75 -15.61 -10.00
N PRO A 366 30.07 -15.62 -9.71
CA PRO A 366 30.63 -16.28 -8.53
C PRO A 366 30.05 -15.70 -7.23
N ARG A 367 29.79 -14.39 -7.19
CA ARG A 367 29.15 -13.75 -6.04
C ARG A 367 27.71 -14.22 -5.87
N VAL A 368 26.93 -14.27 -6.96
CA VAL A 368 25.55 -14.81 -6.95
C VAL A 368 25.55 -16.29 -6.54
N VAL A 369 26.46 -17.11 -7.07
CA VAL A 369 26.61 -18.53 -6.67
C VAL A 369 26.95 -18.66 -5.19
N SER A 370 27.83 -17.81 -4.65
CA SER A 370 28.16 -17.81 -3.22
C SER A 370 26.93 -17.52 -2.36
N VAL A 371 26.16 -16.50 -2.72
CA VAL A 371 24.91 -16.11 -2.03
C VAL A 371 23.92 -17.27 -2.02
N ILE A 372 23.69 -17.91 -3.17
CA ILE A 372 22.78 -19.07 -3.28
C ILE A 372 23.24 -20.24 -2.41
N LYS A 373 24.54 -20.58 -2.45
CA LYS A 373 25.08 -21.70 -1.67
C LYS A 373 24.95 -21.47 -0.17
N GLU A 374 25.20 -20.24 0.28
CA GLU A 374 25.06 -19.87 1.69
C GLU A 374 23.60 -20.04 2.15
N ALA A 375 22.64 -19.54 1.36
CA ALA A 375 21.21 -19.72 1.61
C ALA A 375 20.81 -21.20 1.67
N MET A 376 21.27 -22.01 0.70
CA MET A 376 21.01 -23.45 0.66
C MET A 376 21.51 -24.18 1.91
N GLN A 377 22.72 -23.84 2.37
CA GLN A 377 23.32 -24.45 3.56
C GLN A 377 22.56 -24.08 4.83
N ARG A 378 22.13 -22.83 4.94
CA ARG A 378 21.45 -22.31 6.13
C ARG A 378 20.01 -22.80 6.25
N HIS A 379 19.29 -22.85 5.13
CA HIS A 379 17.89 -23.26 5.09
C HIS A 379 17.72 -24.65 4.45
N LEU A 380 18.55 -25.60 4.91
CA LEU A 380 18.56 -26.95 4.35
C LEU A 380 17.16 -27.57 4.34
N ASP A 381 16.33 -27.32 5.35
CA ASP A 381 15.01 -27.92 5.50
C ASP A 381 13.90 -27.24 4.66
N VAL A 382 14.16 -26.10 4.03
CA VAL A 382 13.14 -25.30 3.33
C VAL A 382 13.07 -25.65 1.84
N VAL A 383 12.15 -26.54 1.49
CA VAL A 383 11.99 -27.10 0.13
C VAL A 383 11.89 -26.04 -0.96
N SER A 384 11.08 -24.99 -0.77
CA SER A 384 10.87 -23.93 -1.76
C SER A 384 12.16 -23.18 -2.11
N LEU A 385 12.95 -22.84 -1.08
CA LEU A 385 14.26 -22.21 -1.25
C LEU A 385 15.22 -23.14 -2.00
N GLN A 386 15.27 -24.43 -1.63
CA GLN A 386 16.16 -25.40 -2.30
C GLN A 386 15.79 -25.56 -3.78
N VAL A 387 14.50 -25.58 -4.11
CA VAL A 387 14.03 -25.65 -5.50
C VAL A 387 14.48 -24.40 -6.29
N ALA A 388 14.26 -23.20 -5.75
CA ALA A 388 14.66 -21.95 -6.39
C ALA A 388 16.18 -21.86 -6.58
N ALA A 389 16.94 -22.23 -5.54
CA ALA A 389 18.39 -22.25 -5.56
C ALA A 389 18.95 -23.23 -6.61
N LEU A 390 18.47 -24.48 -6.63
CA LEU A 390 18.90 -25.47 -7.62
C LEU A 390 18.53 -25.07 -9.05
N CYS A 391 17.34 -24.52 -9.26
CA CYS A 391 16.91 -23.97 -10.55
C CYS A 391 17.83 -22.82 -11.00
N GLY A 392 18.11 -21.87 -10.11
CA GLY A 392 19.00 -20.75 -10.37
C GLY A 392 20.42 -21.18 -10.72
N LEU A 393 21.00 -22.10 -9.94
CA LEU A 393 22.31 -22.68 -10.22
C LEU A 393 22.34 -23.44 -11.56
N ALA A 394 21.30 -24.22 -11.88
CA ALA A 394 21.22 -24.95 -13.15
C ALA A 394 21.26 -23.99 -14.34
N LYS A 395 20.50 -22.89 -14.25
CA LYS A 395 20.47 -21.82 -15.25
C LYS A 395 21.82 -21.11 -15.39
N ILE A 396 22.50 -20.81 -14.28
CA ILE A 396 23.84 -20.20 -14.30
C ILE A 396 24.84 -21.09 -15.04
N VAL A 397 24.87 -22.40 -14.75
CA VAL A 397 25.74 -23.35 -15.46
C VAL A 397 25.43 -23.38 -16.96
N GLU A 398 24.15 -23.43 -17.31
CA GLU A 398 23.70 -23.52 -18.71
C GLU A 398 24.05 -22.25 -19.50
N VAL A 399 23.71 -21.08 -18.99
CA VAL A 399 23.86 -19.80 -19.70
C VAL A 399 25.32 -19.37 -19.76
N LEU A 400 26.09 -19.52 -18.68
CA LEU A 400 27.46 -19.03 -18.60
C LEU A 400 28.52 -20.10 -18.90
N SER A 401 28.13 -21.37 -19.06
CA SER A 401 29.05 -22.49 -19.31
C SER A 401 30.13 -22.69 -18.22
N VAL A 402 29.79 -22.42 -16.95
CA VAL A 402 30.72 -22.39 -15.80
C VAL A 402 30.78 -23.70 -14.98
N ALA A 403 30.61 -24.84 -15.65
CA ALA A 403 30.52 -26.15 -15.00
C ALA A 403 31.78 -26.53 -14.21
N ALA A 404 32.98 -26.19 -14.73
CA ALA A 404 34.25 -26.54 -14.12
C ALA A 404 34.51 -25.71 -12.85
N GLU A 405 34.22 -24.42 -12.90
CA GLU A 405 34.34 -23.48 -11.79
C GLU A 405 33.37 -23.86 -10.66
N MET A 406 32.14 -24.23 -10.99
CA MET A 406 31.17 -24.66 -9.99
C MET A 406 31.55 -25.98 -9.31
N LYS A 407 32.21 -26.91 -10.03
CA LYS A 407 32.81 -28.11 -9.42
C LYS A 407 33.94 -27.75 -8.47
N ALA A 408 34.88 -26.90 -8.91
CA ALA A 408 36.00 -26.46 -8.10
C ALA A 408 35.55 -25.74 -6.82
N ALA A 409 34.43 -25.00 -6.89
CA ALA A 409 33.81 -24.35 -5.74
C ALA A 409 33.07 -25.31 -4.78
N GLY A 410 33.05 -26.62 -5.03
CA GLY A 410 32.41 -27.61 -4.16
C GLY A 410 30.89 -27.66 -4.26
N THR A 411 30.29 -27.14 -5.34
CA THR A 411 28.82 -27.10 -5.53
C THR A 411 28.23 -28.52 -5.61
N GLU A 412 28.96 -29.47 -6.21
CA GLU A 412 28.55 -30.88 -6.31
C GLU A 412 28.22 -31.50 -4.94
N GLY A 413 29.09 -31.29 -3.95
CA GLY A 413 28.90 -31.84 -2.60
C GLY A 413 27.64 -31.29 -1.94
N LEU A 414 27.39 -29.99 -2.11
CA LEU A 414 26.19 -29.35 -1.58
C LEU A 414 24.92 -29.91 -2.23
N ILE A 415 24.88 -30.03 -3.57
CA ILE A 415 23.72 -30.58 -4.30
C ILE A 415 23.38 -31.99 -3.79
N LYS A 416 24.38 -32.86 -3.65
CA LYS A 416 24.20 -34.22 -3.15
C LYS A 416 23.68 -34.24 -1.71
N THR A 417 24.15 -33.34 -0.85
CA THR A 417 23.62 -33.18 0.52
C THR A 417 22.15 -32.78 0.49
N VAL A 418 21.76 -31.80 -0.33
CA VAL A 418 20.35 -31.37 -0.46
C VAL A 418 19.47 -32.51 -0.99
N LEU A 419 19.90 -33.24 -2.02
CA LEU A 419 19.18 -34.39 -2.56
C LEU A 419 19.01 -35.52 -1.53
N ALA A 420 20.06 -35.79 -0.74
CA ALA A 420 20.03 -36.80 0.32
C ALA A 420 19.06 -36.43 1.45
N HIS A 421 18.95 -35.13 1.75
CA HIS A 421 18.06 -34.59 2.77
C HIS A 421 16.59 -34.62 2.30
N HIS A 422 16.31 -34.22 1.07
CA HIS A 422 14.96 -34.09 0.50
C HIS A 422 14.52 -35.29 -0.33
N ARG A 423 14.61 -36.51 0.22
CA ARG A 423 14.36 -37.77 -0.53
C ARG A 423 12.99 -37.87 -1.18
N GLU A 424 11.99 -37.28 -0.55
CA GLU A 424 10.59 -37.38 -0.98
C GLU A 424 10.14 -36.20 -1.84
N GLN A 425 10.97 -35.17 -1.97
CA GLN A 425 10.60 -33.94 -2.67
C GLN A 425 10.97 -34.02 -4.15
N LYS A 426 9.99 -34.43 -4.97
CA LYS A 426 10.16 -34.63 -6.42
C LYS A 426 10.79 -33.43 -7.13
N GLN A 427 10.41 -32.20 -6.78
CA GLN A 427 10.94 -31.01 -7.44
C GLN A 427 12.42 -30.76 -7.14
N VAL A 428 12.84 -30.97 -5.89
CA VAL A 428 14.26 -30.86 -5.49
C VAL A 428 15.10 -31.87 -6.28
N TRP A 429 14.61 -33.10 -6.41
CA TRP A 429 15.26 -34.13 -7.23
C TRP A 429 15.33 -33.78 -8.71
N THR A 430 14.25 -33.29 -9.30
CA THR A 430 14.23 -32.88 -10.71
C THR A 430 15.32 -31.84 -10.99
N TRP A 431 15.36 -30.76 -10.22
CA TRP A 431 16.33 -29.68 -10.43
C TRP A 431 17.75 -30.09 -10.06
N GLY A 432 17.95 -30.85 -8.99
CA GLY A 432 19.27 -31.34 -8.62
C GLY A 432 19.87 -32.27 -9.68
N ARG A 433 19.05 -33.11 -10.34
CA ARG A 433 19.51 -33.95 -11.45
C ARG A 433 19.85 -33.14 -12.70
N ILE A 434 19.04 -32.15 -13.05
CA ILE A 434 19.33 -31.23 -14.17
C ILE A 434 20.65 -30.51 -13.91
N LEU A 435 20.87 -29.99 -12.70
CA LEU A 435 22.12 -29.30 -12.36
C LEU A 435 23.33 -30.24 -12.40
N LEU A 436 23.21 -31.48 -11.90
CA LEU A 436 24.27 -32.48 -12.04
C LEU A 436 24.60 -32.77 -13.51
N ASP A 437 23.58 -32.92 -14.36
CA ASP A 437 23.74 -33.16 -15.81
C ASP A 437 24.41 -31.96 -16.50
N ASN A 438 23.97 -30.73 -16.21
CA ASN A 438 24.56 -29.49 -16.72
C ASN A 438 26.04 -29.34 -16.29
N MET A 439 26.39 -29.87 -15.12
CA MET A 439 27.77 -29.93 -14.67
C MET A 439 28.56 -31.09 -15.31
N GLY A 440 27.95 -31.99 -16.09
CA GLY A 440 28.60 -33.18 -16.62
C GLY A 440 28.93 -34.21 -15.53
N LEU A 441 28.03 -34.35 -14.56
CA LEU A 441 28.06 -35.34 -13.48
C LEU A 441 26.94 -36.37 -13.71
N ASP A 442 26.98 -37.50 -13.00
CA ASP A 442 25.95 -38.53 -13.14
C ASP A 442 24.59 -38.04 -12.62
N ARG A 443 23.67 -37.75 -13.54
CA ARG A 443 22.28 -37.38 -13.25
C ARG A 443 21.50 -38.46 -12.50
N ASN A 444 21.96 -39.72 -12.52
CA ASN A 444 21.33 -40.83 -11.82
C ASN A 444 21.98 -41.10 -10.47
N TRP A 445 22.71 -40.14 -9.92
CA TRP A 445 23.28 -40.26 -8.58
C TRP A 445 22.22 -40.71 -7.57
N THR A 446 22.53 -41.79 -6.85
CA THR A 446 21.73 -42.31 -5.75
C THR A 446 22.52 -42.29 -4.46
N LEU A 447 21.83 -42.05 -3.34
CA LEU A 447 22.43 -42.23 -2.03
C LEU A 447 22.66 -43.72 -1.83
N ARG A 448 23.91 -44.14 -1.57
CA ARG A 448 24.18 -45.51 -1.16
C ARG A 448 23.63 -45.69 0.25
N ASP A 449 22.62 -46.55 0.41
CA ASP A 449 22.17 -46.99 1.72
C ASP A 449 23.39 -47.57 2.46
N LYS A 450 23.78 -46.91 3.56
CA LYS A 450 24.83 -47.38 4.45
C LYS A 450 24.20 -48.08 5.64
#